data_AF-A0A9D1G9J3-F1
#
_entry.id   AF-A0A9D1G9J3-F1
#
_cell.length_a   1.000
_cell.length_b   1.000
_cell.length_c   1.000
_cell.angle_alpha   90.00
_cell.angle_beta   90.00
_cell.angle_gamma   90.00
#
_symmetry.space_group_name_H-M   'P 1'
#
loop_
_entity.id
_entity.type
_entity.pdbx_description
1 polymer ?
#
loop_
_entity_poly.entity_id
_entity_poly.type
_entity_poly.pdbx_seq_one_letter_code
_entity_poly.pdbx_strand_id
1 'polypeptide(L)'
;MNTESLITLLRNEIEKTGYKCYSPDLPQNLEKIVAISLGEGTNERSLNKDILYSRIPFYLLIRGTSNDTETRGIADTIFKQLDHKTDLENDNLRVILISCNMPNYAFRDENQRIHYNINCNIQVEWKE
;
A
#
# COMPACT_ATOMS: atom_id res chain seq x y z
N MET A 1 -17.20 7.34 1.41
CA MET A 1 -15.99 6.62 0.97
C MET A 1 -15.55 5.72 2.12
N ASN A 2 -15.68 4.39 2.00
CA ASN A 2 -15.39 3.45 3.09
C ASN A 2 -13.88 3.13 3.13
N THR A 3 -13.09 4.11 3.61
CA THR A 3 -11.62 4.05 3.64
C THR A 3 -11.09 2.96 4.56
N GLU A 4 -11.82 2.61 5.62
CA GLU A 4 -11.47 1.50 6.51
C GLU A 4 -11.48 0.15 5.78
N SER A 5 -12.50 -0.09 4.95
CA SER A 5 -12.57 -1.30 4.11
C SER A 5 -11.43 -1.35 3.10
N LEU A 6 -11.03 -0.21 2.54
CA LEU A 6 -9.88 -0.11 1.64
C LEU A 6 -8.56 -0.41 2.35
N ILE A 7 -8.31 0.22 3.50
CA ILE A 7 -7.09 -0.05 4.29
C ILE A 7 -7.02 -1.53 4.67
N THR A 8 -8.14 -2.11 5.11
CA THR A 8 -8.19 -3.53 5.49
C THR A 8 -7.88 -4.43 4.30
N LEU A 9 -8.46 -4.16 3.12
CA LEU A 9 -8.19 -4.92 1.90
C LEU A 9 -6.71 -4.85 1.50
N LEU A 10 -6.11 -3.65 1.52
CA LEU A 10 -4.71 -3.44 1.19
C LEU A 10 -3.76 -4.10 2.20
N ARG A 11 -4.06 -4.01 3.50
CA ARG A 11 -3.28 -4.67 4.56
C ARG A 11 -3.28 -6.18 4.37
N ASN A 12 -4.44 -6.78 4.15
CA ASN A 12 -4.56 -8.21 3.91
C ASN A 12 -3.75 -8.64 2.68
N GLU A 13 -3.74 -7.81 1.63
CA GLU A 13 -2.96 -8.11 0.43
C GLU A 13 -1.45 -8.04 0.68
N ILE A 14 -0.99 -7.04 1.44
CA ILE A 14 0.42 -6.94 1.86
C ILE A 14 0.80 -8.13 2.74
N GLU A 15 -0.05 -8.54 3.68
CA GLU A 15 0.25 -9.65 4.61
C GLU A 15 0.40 -11.01 3.92
N LYS A 16 -0.14 -11.20 2.71
CA LYS A 16 0.14 -12.38 1.87
C LYS A 16 1.61 -12.53 1.50
N THR A 17 2.38 -11.45 1.56
CA THR A 17 3.84 -11.49 1.34
C THR A 17 4.63 -12.03 2.54
N GLY A 18 3.96 -12.29 3.67
CA GLY A 18 4.58 -12.78 4.91
C GLY A 18 5.03 -11.67 5.88
N TYR A 19 4.81 -10.40 5.53
CA TYR A 19 5.15 -9.25 6.38
C TYR A 19 3.92 -8.61 7.00
N LYS A 20 3.95 -8.37 8.31
CA LYS A 20 2.84 -7.72 9.03
C LYS A 20 2.65 -6.28 8.56
N CYS A 21 1.39 -5.88 8.37
CA CYS A 21 1.05 -4.54 7.90
C CYS A 21 0.21 -3.76 8.92
N TYR A 22 0.71 -2.60 9.31
CA TYR A 22 0.11 -1.68 10.27
C TYR A 22 -0.42 -0.42 9.58
N SER A 23 -1.27 0.34 10.28
CA SER A 23 -1.73 1.64 9.81
C SER A 23 -2.08 2.53 11.02
N PRO A 24 -1.72 3.82 11.00
CA PRO A 24 -0.84 4.48 10.04
C PRO A 24 0.66 4.27 10.37
N ASP A 25 0.98 3.81 11.59
CA ASP A 25 2.34 3.88 12.14
C ASP A 25 2.99 2.51 12.34
N LEU A 26 4.32 2.50 12.25
CA LEU A 26 5.16 1.33 12.54
C LEU A 26 5.43 1.21 14.06
N PRO A 27 5.09 0.08 14.71
CA PRO A 27 5.48 -0.18 16.10
C PRO A 27 7.01 -0.08 16.29
N GLN A 28 7.49 0.61 17.33
CA GLN A 28 8.93 0.92 17.46
C GLN A 28 9.85 -0.31 17.57
N ASN A 29 9.38 -1.37 18.23
CA ASN A 29 10.22 -2.51 18.64
C ASN A 29 10.27 -3.66 17.62
N LEU A 30 9.61 -3.51 16.47
CA LEU A 30 9.54 -4.56 15.45
C LEU A 30 10.39 -4.20 14.22
N GLU A 31 10.84 -5.23 13.52
CA GLU A 31 11.54 -5.19 12.24
C GLU A 31 10.82 -6.05 11.20
N LYS A 32 11.15 -5.85 9.92
CA LYS A 32 10.53 -6.55 8.78
C LYS A 32 9.00 -6.37 8.76
N ILE A 33 8.58 -5.11 8.91
CA ILE A 33 7.18 -4.70 9.00
C ILE A 33 6.89 -3.55 8.04
N VAL A 34 5.61 -3.41 7.71
CA VAL A 34 5.12 -2.40 6.78
C VAL A 34 4.08 -1.54 7.47
N ALA A 35 4.06 -0.25 7.17
CA ALA A 35 2.96 0.64 7.51
C ALA A 35 2.35 1.19 6.22
N ILE A 36 1.02 1.31 6.21
CA ILE A 36 0.27 1.92 5.13
C ILE A 36 -0.46 3.17 5.61
N SER A 37 -0.35 4.23 4.81
CA SER A 37 -1.07 5.49 5.01
C SER A 37 -1.79 5.89 3.73
N LEU A 38 -3.05 6.30 3.84
CA LEU A 38 -3.81 6.84 2.71
C LEU A 38 -3.60 8.35 2.62
N GLY A 39 -3.48 8.87 1.40
CA GLY A 39 -3.59 10.29 1.11
C GLY A 39 -5.02 10.70 0.76
N GLU A 40 -5.19 11.98 0.44
CA GLU A 40 -6.48 12.51 -0.02
C GLU A 40 -6.81 12.00 -1.42
N GLY A 41 -7.95 11.33 -1.56
CA GLY A 41 -8.43 10.82 -2.83
C GLY A 41 -9.28 11.82 -3.61
N THR A 42 -9.27 11.70 -4.92
CA THR A 42 -10.16 12.44 -5.82
C THR A 42 -11.22 11.49 -6.40
N ASN A 43 -12.44 12.01 -6.58
CA ASN A 43 -13.49 11.29 -7.29
C ASN A 43 -13.49 11.73 -8.76
N GLU A 44 -13.43 10.76 -9.67
CA GLU A 44 -13.48 10.98 -11.11
C GLU A 44 -14.74 10.29 -11.67
N ARG A 45 -15.54 11.02 -12.46
CA ARG A 45 -16.63 10.43 -13.23
C ARG A 45 -16.11 10.00 -14.59
N SER A 46 -16.41 8.76 -14.99
CA SER A 46 -16.11 8.32 -16.35
C SER A 46 -17.03 9.01 -17.35
N LEU A 47 -16.47 9.61 -18.40
CA LEU A 47 -17.24 10.09 -19.55
C LEU A 47 -17.95 8.87 -20.17
N ASN A 48 -19.29 8.83 -20.08
CA ASN A 48 -20.20 7.79 -20.59
C ASN A 48 -20.62 6.65 -19.63
N LYS A 49 -20.28 6.71 -18.34
CA LYS A 49 -20.87 5.80 -17.34
C LYS A 49 -21.25 6.58 -16.08
N ASP A 50 -22.37 6.22 -15.46
CA ASP A 50 -22.74 6.71 -14.12
C ASP A 50 -21.83 6.18 -12.99
N ILE A 51 -20.74 5.49 -13.35
CA ILE A 51 -19.80 4.91 -12.40
C ILE A 51 -18.86 6.01 -11.90
N LEU A 52 -18.94 6.27 -10.60
CA LEU A 52 -18.01 7.13 -9.86
C LEU A 52 -16.80 6.28 -9.44
N TYR A 53 -15.62 6.59 -9.98
CA TYR A 53 -14.38 5.99 -9.51
C TYR A 53 -13.68 6.95 -8.55
N SER A 54 -12.96 6.42 -7.57
CA SER A 54 -12.04 7.21 -6.76
C SER A 54 -10.61 6.83 -7.09
N ARG A 55 -9.76 7.83 -7.29
CA ARG A 55 -8.31 7.66 -7.31
C ARG A 55 -7.76 8.09 -5.96
N ILE A 56 -7.12 7.17 -5.25
CA ILE A 56 -6.65 7.38 -3.89
C ILE A 56 -5.13 7.09 -3.87
N PRO A 57 -4.28 8.08 -3.56
CA PRO A 57 -2.87 7.80 -3.32
C PRO A 57 -2.71 7.07 -1.97
N PHE A 58 -1.77 6.15 -1.90
CA PHE A 58 -1.36 5.53 -0.65
C PHE A 58 0.14 5.31 -0.62
N TYR A 59 0.68 5.26 0.59
CA TYR A 59 2.11 5.24 0.85
C TYR A 59 2.44 4.06 1.76
N LEU A 60 3.50 3.34 1.41
CA LEU A 60 4.00 2.23 2.20
C LEU A 60 5.37 2.57 2.76
N LEU A 61 5.49 2.57 4.08
CA LEU A 61 6.78 2.67 4.77
C LEU A 61 7.19 1.27 5.24
N ILE A 62 8.30 0.77 4.71
CA ILE A 62 8.80 -0.58 4.95
C ILE A 62 10.05 -0.46 5.81
N ARG A 63 9.99 -1.02 7.03
CA ARG A 63 11.17 -1.13 7.90
C ARG A 63 11.73 -2.53 7.78
N GLY A 64 12.97 -2.63 7.29
CA GLY A 64 13.72 -3.88 7.24
C GLY A 64 14.72 -3.99 8.38
N THR A 65 15.91 -4.46 8.04
CA THR A 65 17.05 -4.66 8.94
C THR A 65 18.14 -3.61 8.67
N SER A 66 19.32 -3.76 9.27
CA SER A 66 20.49 -2.96 8.92
C SER A 66 21.14 -3.38 7.59
N ASN A 67 20.70 -4.49 6.99
CA ASN A 67 21.18 -4.98 5.71
C ASN A 67 20.32 -4.45 4.56
N ASP A 68 20.94 -3.70 3.65
CA ASP A 68 20.27 -3.07 2.52
C ASP A 68 19.71 -4.09 1.52
N THR A 69 20.48 -5.13 1.20
CA THR A 69 20.04 -6.17 0.24
C THR A 69 18.82 -6.92 0.77
N GLU A 70 18.81 -7.24 2.06
CA GLU A 70 17.66 -7.89 2.70
C GLU A 70 16.44 -6.96 2.70
N THR A 71 16.62 -5.71 3.13
CA THR A 71 15.53 -4.73 3.22
C THR A 71 14.94 -4.40 1.86
N ARG A 72 15.78 -4.25 0.84
CA ARG A 72 15.36 -4.09 -0.55
C ARG A 72 14.58 -5.30 -1.03
N GLY A 73 15.01 -6.51 -0.69
CA GLY A 73 14.28 -7.74 -1.00
C GLY A 73 12.85 -7.75 -0.46
N ILE A 74 12.66 -7.29 0.78
CA ILE A 74 11.32 -7.11 1.38
C ILE A 74 10.48 -6.15 0.53
N ALA A 75 11.04 -4.99 0.18
CA ALA A 75 10.34 -3.98 -0.58
C ALA A 75 10.00 -4.43 -2.01
N ASP A 76 10.91 -5.15 -2.67
CA ASP A 76 10.67 -5.72 -4.01
C ASP A 76 9.58 -6.79 -3.98
N THR A 77 9.49 -7.61 -2.93
CA THR A 77 8.40 -8.58 -2.76
C THR A 77 7.04 -7.88 -2.63
N ILE A 78 6.95 -6.86 -1.79
CA ILE A 78 5.70 -6.09 -1.58
C ILE A 78 5.31 -5.35 -2.86
N PHE A 79 6.28 -4.72 -3.53
CA PHE A 79 6.06 -4.05 -4.81
C PHE A 79 5.45 -5.00 -5.84
N LYS A 80 6.04 -6.19 -6.04
CA LYS A 80 5.54 -7.19 -6.99
C LYS A 80 4.16 -7.73 -6.64
N GLN A 81 3.80 -7.76 -5.36
CA GLN A 81 2.47 -8.20 -4.93
C GLN A 81 1.37 -7.19 -5.30
N LEU A 82 1.68 -5.89 -5.25
CA LEU A 82 0.70 -4.82 -5.38
C LEU A 82 0.66 -4.18 -6.77
N ASP A 83 1.81 -4.02 -7.41
CA ASP A 83 1.89 -3.28 -8.66
C ASP A 83 1.08 -3.95 -9.77
N HIS A 84 0.31 -3.15 -10.50
CA HIS A 84 -0.63 -3.57 -11.54
C HIS A 84 -1.71 -4.55 -11.09
N LYS A 85 -2.03 -4.60 -9.79
CA LYS A 85 -3.07 -5.50 -9.27
C LYS A 85 -4.49 -4.99 -9.58
N THR A 86 -5.36 -5.90 -10.03
CA THR A 86 -6.72 -5.58 -10.53
C THR A 86 -7.82 -6.53 -10.01
N ASP A 87 -7.46 -7.58 -9.27
CA ASP A 87 -8.32 -8.68 -8.83
C ASP A 87 -8.75 -8.59 -7.36
N LEU A 88 -8.73 -7.38 -6.78
CA LEU A 88 -9.10 -7.15 -5.39
C LEU A 88 -10.52 -6.59 -5.28
N GLU A 89 -11.35 -7.22 -4.46
CA GLU A 89 -12.66 -6.69 -4.11
C GLU A 89 -13.13 -7.15 -2.73
N ASN A 90 -14.10 -6.44 -2.18
CA ASN A 90 -14.90 -6.84 -1.02
C ASN A 90 -16.35 -6.37 -1.22
N ASP A 91 -17.17 -6.48 -0.17
CA ASP A 91 -18.59 -6.09 -0.23
C ASP A 91 -18.79 -4.59 -0.51
N ASN A 92 -17.81 -3.75 -0.17
CA ASN A 92 -17.91 -2.29 -0.24
C ASN A 92 -17.24 -1.68 -1.49
N LEU A 93 -16.28 -2.36 -2.10
CA LEU A 93 -15.51 -1.81 -3.22
C LEU A 93 -14.91 -2.88 -4.12
N ARG A 94 -14.59 -2.46 -5.35
CA ARG A 94 -13.77 -3.21 -6.30
C ARG A 94 -12.58 -2.37 -6.72
N VAL A 95 -11.40 -2.96 -6.69
CA VAL A 95 -10.18 -2.36 -7.22
C VAL A 95 -10.13 -2.56 -8.72
N ILE A 96 -9.85 -1.48 -9.44
CA ILE A 96 -9.66 -1.50 -10.89
C ILE A 96 -8.18 -1.65 -11.21
N LEU A 97 -7.35 -0.87 -10.52
CA LEU A 97 -5.91 -0.85 -10.73
C LEU A 97 -5.19 -0.30 -9.50
N ILE A 98 -4.16 -0.99 -9.06
CA ILE A 98 -3.08 -0.44 -8.24
C ILE A 98 -1.88 -0.18 -9.14
N SER A 99 -1.27 1.00 -9.03
CA SER A 99 -0.01 1.32 -9.69
C SER A 99 0.97 1.87 -8.67
N CYS A 100 2.16 1.29 -8.60
CA CYS A 100 3.18 1.66 -7.64
C CYS A 100 4.43 2.18 -8.34
N ASN A 101 5.09 3.14 -7.71
CA ASN A 101 6.45 3.52 -8.07
C ASN A 101 7.44 2.50 -7.53
N MET A 102 8.61 2.39 -8.18
CA MET A 102 9.66 1.51 -7.70
C MET A 102 10.06 1.87 -6.24
N PRO A 103 10.40 0.87 -5.41
CA PRO A 103 10.87 1.12 -4.05
C PRO A 103 12.05 2.07 -4.01
N ASN A 104 11.99 3.06 -3.13
CA ASN A 104 13.07 4.02 -2.91
C ASN A 104 13.55 3.97 -1.46
N TYR A 105 14.85 4.13 -1.25
CA TYR A 105 15.41 4.31 0.09
C TYR A 105 14.86 5.61 0.68
N ALA A 106 14.33 5.53 1.89
CA ALA A 106 13.80 6.69 2.61
C ALA A 106 14.84 7.24 3.59
N PHE A 107 15.19 6.46 4.61
CA PHE A 107 16.15 6.85 5.65
C PHE A 107 16.60 5.63 6.46
N ARG A 108 17.48 5.86 7.43
CA ARG A 108 17.90 4.90 8.45
C ARG A 108 17.54 5.43 9.83
N ASP A 109 16.96 4.59 10.68
CA ASP A 109 16.59 4.99 12.04
C ASP A 109 17.74 4.86 13.05
N GLU A 110 17.51 5.31 14.28
CA GLU A 110 18.49 5.31 15.37
C GLU A 110 19.04 3.91 15.69
N ASN A 111 18.25 2.87 15.43
CA ASN A 111 18.64 1.46 15.61
C ASN A 111 19.34 0.88 14.37
N GLN A 112 19.78 1.75 13.45
CA GLN A 112 20.42 1.38 12.19
C GLN A 112 19.55 0.57 11.23
N ARG A 113 18.23 0.53 11.42
CA ARG A 113 17.32 -0.19 10.51
C ARG A 113 17.01 0.68 9.30
N ILE A 114 17.03 0.06 8.13
CA ILE A 114 16.79 0.74 6.85
C ILE A 114 15.29 0.81 6.59
N HIS A 115 14.85 1.96 6.08
CA HIS A 115 13.47 2.20 5.68
C HIS A 115 13.40 2.45 4.18
N TYR A 116 12.49 1.75 3.51
CA TYR A 116 12.12 1.97 2.12
C TYR A 116 10.70 2.52 2.05
N ASN A 117 10.43 3.28 1.00
CA ASN A 117 9.12 3.81 0.71
C ASN A 117 8.63 3.34 -0.66
N ILE A 118 7.33 3.05 -0.77
CA ILE A 118 6.64 2.80 -2.03
C ILE A 118 5.44 3.73 -2.09
N ASN A 119 5.43 4.59 -3.11
CA ASN A 119 4.28 5.45 -3.40
C ASN A 119 3.39 4.73 -4.41
N CYS A 120 2.10 4.62 -4.13
CA CYS A 120 1.15 3.96 -5.00
C CYS A 120 -0.10 4.82 -5.20
N ASN A 121 -0.84 4.52 -6.26
CA ASN A 121 -2.19 5.00 -6.49
C ASN A 121 -3.11 3.80 -6.66
N ILE A 122 -4.31 3.87 -6.09
CA ILE A 122 -5.37 2.90 -6.34
C ILE A 122 -6.56 3.58 -6.99
N GLN A 123 -7.10 2.94 -8.03
CA GLN A 123 -8.37 3.28 -8.62
C GLN A 123 -9.42 2.27 -8.15
N VAL A 124 -10.48 2.76 -7.52
CA VAL A 124 -11.55 1.94 -6.95
C VAL A 124 -12.92 2.36 -7.45
N GLU A 125 -13.80 1.38 -7.60
CA GLU A 125 -15.24 1.51 -7.76
C GLU A 125 -15.91 1.20 -6.42
N TRP A 126 -16.78 2.09 -5.94
CA TRP A 126 -17.53 1.85 -4.71
C TRP A 126 -18.84 1.12 -5.01
N LYS A 127 -19.14 0.08 -4.24
CA LYS A 127 -20.42 -0.65 -4.31
C LYS A 127 -21.44 0.08 -3.44
N GLU A 128 -22.69 0.14 -3.91
CA GLU A 128 -23.84 0.72 -3.18
C GLU A 128 -24.40 -0.22 -2.11
#